data_AF-A0A8T5ZG14-F1
#
_entry.id   AF-A0A8T5ZG14-F1
#
_cell.length_a   1.000
_cell.length_b   1.000
_cell.length_c   1.000
_cell.angle_alpha   90.00
_cell.angle_beta   90.00
_cell.angle_gamma   90.00
#
_symmetry.space_group_name_H-M   'P 1'
#
loop_
_entity.id
_entity.type
_entity.pdbx_description
1 polymer ?
#
loop_
_entity_poly.entity_id
_entity_poly.type
_entity_poly.pdbx_seq_one_letter_code
_entity_poly.pdbx_strand_id
1 'polypeptide(L)'
;DFWNNKEYVEFDHPQMFVRHQAFREDPDLEPLGTPSGLIEIYSKTIADMNYDDCQGHPMWFEKIERSHGGPGSQKYPLHLQSVHPDFRLHSQLCESETLRQQYTVAGKEPVFINPQDASARGIRNGDVVRVFNARGQVLAGAVVSDRYAPGVARIHEGAWYDPDKGGEPGALCKYGNPNVLTIDIGTSQLAQATSAHTTLVEIEKYNGTVEQVTAFNGPVEMVAQCEYVPASQVKS
;
A
#
# COMPACT_ATOMS: atom_id res chain seq x y z
N ASP A 1 -8.87 -5.56 40.88
CA ASP A 1 -7.93 -4.66 41.59
C ASP A 1 -7.12 -3.76 40.68
N PHE A 2 -6.55 -4.23 39.56
CA PHE A 2 -5.83 -3.37 38.60
C PHE A 2 -6.61 -2.12 38.14
N TRP A 3 -7.87 -2.27 37.71
CA TRP A 3 -8.73 -1.16 37.26
C TRP A 3 -9.20 -0.22 38.39
N ASN A 4 -9.08 -0.63 39.65
CA ASN A 4 -9.56 0.12 40.81
C ASN A 4 -8.43 0.86 41.55
N ASN A 5 -7.18 0.42 41.40
CA ASN A 5 -6.09 0.89 42.25
C ASN A 5 -5.30 2.09 41.70
N LYS A 6 -5.57 2.60 40.50
CA LYS A 6 -4.84 3.75 39.88
C LYS A 6 -3.31 3.63 39.98
N GLU A 7 -2.79 2.42 40.09
CA GLU A 7 -1.36 2.15 40.06
C GLU A 7 -0.98 1.95 38.60
N TYR A 8 -0.10 2.80 38.10
CA TYR A 8 0.57 2.56 36.83
C TYR A 8 1.75 1.63 37.09
N VAL A 9 1.99 0.69 36.18
CA VAL A 9 3.23 -0.07 36.14
C VAL A 9 4.22 0.79 35.35
N GLU A 10 5.17 1.39 36.04
CA GLU A 10 6.31 2.02 35.38
C GLU A 10 7.27 0.92 34.93
N PHE A 11 7.54 0.86 33.63
CA PHE A 11 8.60 0.01 33.12
C PHE A 11 9.93 0.70 33.40
N ASP A 12 10.88 -0.02 33.99
CA ASP A 12 12.25 0.46 34.08
C ASP A 12 12.71 0.88 32.68
N HIS A 13 13.15 2.13 32.55
CA HIS A 13 13.69 2.62 31.29
C HIS A 13 15.00 1.88 31.07
N PRO A 14 15.13 1.06 30.01
CA PRO A 14 16.36 0.34 29.79
C PRO A 14 17.52 1.35 29.65
N GLN A 15 18.68 0.98 30.20
CA GLN A 15 19.94 1.65 29.87
C GLN A 15 20.04 1.78 28.34
N MET A 16 20.64 2.87 27.83
CA MET A 16 20.80 3.07 26.39
C MET A 16 21.42 1.83 25.74
N PHE A 17 20.58 1.05 25.07
CA PHE A 17 21.02 -0.18 24.40
C PHE A 17 21.73 0.20 23.11
N VAL A 18 23.01 -0.18 23.01
CA VAL A 18 23.76 -0.08 21.76
C VAL A 18 23.83 -1.46 21.14
N ARG A 19 23.16 -1.63 19.99
CA ARG A 19 23.16 -2.90 19.25
C ARG A 19 24.59 -3.31 18.90
N HIS A 20 24.96 -4.56 19.22
CA HIS A 20 26.31 -5.12 19.02
C HIS A 20 27.45 -4.46 19.83
N GLN A 21 27.14 -3.85 20.98
CA GLN A 21 28.15 -3.23 21.85
C GLN A 21 29.26 -4.22 22.28
N ALA A 22 28.90 -5.41 22.76
CA ALA A 22 29.86 -6.40 23.22
C ALA A 22 30.86 -6.81 22.11
N PHE A 23 30.37 -7.09 20.90
CA PHE A 23 31.20 -7.33 19.72
C PHE A 23 32.14 -6.14 19.39
N ARG A 24 31.68 -4.90 19.58
CA ARG A 24 32.50 -3.71 19.34
C ARG A 24 33.61 -3.56 20.39
N GLU A 25 33.34 -3.98 21.62
CA GLU A 25 34.29 -3.92 22.74
C GLU A 25 35.33 -5.05 22.67
N ASP A 26 34.91 -6.27 22.34
CA ASP A 26 35.78 -7.45 22.23
C ASP A 26 35.28 -8.41 21.13
N PRO A 27 35.67 -8.22 19.85
CA PRO A 27 35.18 -9.04 18.75
C PRO A 27 35.70 -10.48 18.75
N ASP A 28 36.78 -10.77 19.46
CA ASP A 28 37.38 -12.11 19.54
C ASP A 28 36.59 -12.99 20.52
N LEU A 29 36.14 -12.42 21.64
CA LEU A 29 35.32 -13.12 22.64
C LEU A 29 33.82 -13.05 22.35
N GLU A 30 33.34 -11.99 21.68
CA GLU A 30 31.92 -11.74 21.41
C GLU A 30 31.63 -11.66 19.89
N PRO A 31 31.96 -12.71 19.10
CA PRO A 31 31.79 -12.69 17.65
C PRO A 31 30.32 -12.64 17.24
N LEU A 32 30.05 -12.11 16.04
CA LEU A 32 28.71 -12.12 15.44
C LEU A 32 28.34 -13.51 14.94
N GLY A 33 27.03 -13.76 14.77
CA GLY A 33 26.49 -15.01 14.21
C GLY A 33 26.69 -15.19 12.70
N THR A 34 27.74 -14.62 12.12
CA THR A 34 28.10 -14.75 10.70
C THR A 34 29.17 -15.82 10.51
N PRO A 35 29.36 -16.39 9.30
CA PRO A 35 30.42 -17.36 9.03
C PRO A 35 31.84 -16.90 9.44
N SER A 36 32.13 -15.60 9.34
CA SER A 36 33.42 -15.01 9.73
C SER A 36 33.51 -14.58 11.20
N GLY A 37 32.39 -14.53 11.94
CA GLY A 37 32.32 -13.88 13.26
C GLY A 37 32.31 -12.34 13.19
N LEU A 38 32.37 -11.74 11.99
CA LEU A 38 32.47 -10.30 11.76
C LEU A 38 31.28 -9.76 10.95
N ILE A 39 31.25 -8.44 10.72
CA ILE A 39 30.33 -7.84 9.75
C ILE A 39 30.79 -8.18 8.33
N GLU A 40 29.98 -8.90 7.56
CA GLU A 40 30.31 -9.31 6.21
C GLU A 40 29.92 -8.24 5.18
N ILE A 41 30.87 -7.38 4.80
CA ILE A 41 30.72 -6.47 3.65
C ILE A 41 30.58 -7.28 2.35
N TYR A 42 31.31 -8.39 2.26
CA TYR A 42 31.17 -9.41 1.23
C TYR A 42 30.79 -10.72 1.88
N SER A 43 29.68 -11.33 1.45
CA SER A 43 29.26 -12.65 1.91
C SER A 43 29.52 -13.70 0.83
N LYS A 44 30.49 -14.57 1.10
CA LYS A 44 30.79 -15.72 0.21
C LYS A 44 29.57 -16.63 0.09
N THR A 45 28.83 -16.84 1.17
CA THR A 45 27.62 -17.67 1.19
C THR A 45 26.60 -17.18 0.16
N ILE A 46 26.36 -15.87 0.07
CA ILE A 46 25.43 -15.28 -0.92
C ILE A 46 26.04 -15.36 -2.32
N ALA A 47 27.33 -15.03 -2.48
CA ALA A 47 27.98 -15.10 -3.79
C ALA A 47 27.91 -16.51 -4.41
N ASP A 48 28.08 -17.55 -3.60
CA ASP A 48 28.02 -18.95 -4.06
C ASP A 48 26.60 -19.39 -4.49
N MET A 49 25.55 -18.64 -4.14
CA MET A 49 24.18 -18.89 -4.66
C MET A 49 24.04 -18.55 -6.14
N ASN A 50 24.92 -17.70 -6.69
CA ASN A 50 24.93 -17.30 -8.10
C ASN A 50 23.58 -16.77 -8.63
N TYR A 51 22.81 -16.08 -7.81
CA TYR A 51 21.63 -15.34 -8.27
C TYR A 51 22.06 -14.14 -9.10
N ASP A 52 21.29 -13.78 -10.13
CA ASP A 52 21.58 -12.61 -10.99
C ASP A 52 21.17 -11.28 -10.33
N ASP A 53 20.14 -11.32 -9.49
CA ASP A 53 19.50 -10.17 -8.83
C ASP A 53 19.92 -9.96 -7.37
N CYS A 54 20.84 -10.79 -6.84
CA CYS A 54 21.40 -10.65 -5.50
C CYS A 54 22.82 -11.24 -5.43
N GLN A 55 23.83 -10.35 -5.36
CA GLN A 55 25.25 -10.71 -5.40
C GLN A 55 25.88 -10.71 -4.00
N GLY A 56 27.15 -11.12 -3.89
CA GLY A 56 27.87 -11.21 -2.62
C GLY A 56 28.09 -9.89 -1.86
N HIS A 57 27.79 -8.73 -2.46
CA HIS A 57 27.88 -7.42 -1.83
C HIS A 57 26.81 -6.46 -2.38
N PRO A 58 26.56 -5.29 -1.74
CA PRO A 58 25.60 -4.31 -2.24
C PRO A 58 25.96 -3.78 -3.64
N MET A 59 24.97 -3.71 -4.52
CA MET A 59 25.11 -3.25 -5.91
C MET A 59 23.86 -2.47 -6.35
N TRP A 60 24.03 -1.62 -7.36
CA TRP A 60 22.91 -0.96 -8.03
C TRP A 60 22.37 -1.84 -9.17
N PHE A 61 21.06 -2.10 -9.14
CA PHE A 61 20.30 -2.73 -10.22
C PHE A 61 19.15 -1.81 -10.58
N GLU A 62 18.94 -1.57 -11.88
CA GLU A 62 17.78 -0.82 -12.34
C GLU A 62 16.48 -1.61 -12.06
N LYS A 63 15.38 -0.89 -11.87
CA LYS A 63 14.06 -1.48 -11.55
C LYS A 63 13.20 -1.58 -12.81
N ILE A 64 12.23 -2.50 -12.78
CA ILE A 64 11.30 -2.71 -13.89
C ILE A 64 10.40 -1.48 -14.15
N GLU A 65 10.03 -0.74 -13.10
CA GLU A 65 9.31 0.53 -13.17
C GLU A 65 10.04 1.56 -12.30
N ARG A 66 10.47 2.70 -12.88
CA ARG A 66 11.08 3.80 -12.13
C ARG A 66 10.77 5.16 -12.76
N SER A 67 10.33 6.11 -11.94
CA SER A 67 10.00 7.47 -12.38
C SER A 67 11.25 8.29 -12.73
N HIS A 68 11.08 9.55 -13.12
CA HIS A 68 12.17 10.50 -13.34
C HIS A 68 13.21 10.01 -14.37
N GLY A 69 12.71 9.52 -15.52
CA GLY A 69 13.54 9.04 -16.63
C GLY A 69 13.92 7.56 -16.57
N GLY A 70 13.47 6.82 -15.55
CA GLY A 70 13.61 5.37 -15.51
C GLY A 70 12.63 4.62 -16.43
N PRO A 71 12.73 3.28 -16.51
CA PRO A 71 11.85 2.46 -17.32
C PRO A 71 10.36 2.67 -16.99
N GLY A 72 9.52 2.77 -18.02
CA GLY A 72 8.07 2.96 -17.89
C GLY A 72 7.60 4.41 -17.69
N SER A 73 8.50 5.33 -17.29
CA SER A 73 8.15 6.71 -16.91
C SER A 73 7.56 7.57 -18.03
N GLN A 74 7.80 7.24 -19.29
CA GLN A 74 7.20 7.96 -20.43
C GLN A 74 5.69 7.71 -20.57
N LYS A 75 5.21 6.54 -20.11
CA LYS A 75 3.79 6.15 -20.20
C LYS A 75 3.04 6.46 -18.92
N TYR A 76 3.66 6.21 -17.78
CA TYR A 76 3.11 6.43 -16.44
C TYR A 76 4.15 7.21 -15.63
N PRO A 77 4.08 8.55 -15.59
CA PRO A 77 5.19 9.37 -15.10
C PRO A 77 5.27 9.49 -13.59
N LEU A 78 4.18 9.21 -12.86
CA LEU A 78 4.09 9.44 -11.42
C LEU A 78 4.44 8.18 -10.65
N HIS A 79 5.35 8.31 -9.68
CA HIS A 79 5.61 7.24 -8.71
C HIS A 79 4.53 7.25 -7.63
N LEU A 80 3.86 6.10 -7.42
CA LEU A 80 2.85 5.95 -6.40
C LEU A 80 3.45 5.42 -5.10
N GLN A 81 3.28 6.20 -4.03
CA GLN A 81 3.62 5.79 -2.67
C GLN A 81 2.36 5.32 -1.94
N SER A 82 2.37 4.10 -1.42
CA SER A 82 1.29 3.52 -0.62
C SER A 82 1.69 3.34 0.85
N VAL A 83 2.13 4.44 1.47
CA VAL A 83 2.58 4.45 2.86
C VAL A 83 1.42 4.22 3.84
N HIS A 84 1.75 3.87 5.08
CA HIS A 84 0.77 3.64 6.14
C HIS A 84 -0.05 4.92 6.43
N PRO A 85 -1.35 4.76 6.74
CA PRO A 85 -2.25 5.88 7.02
C PRO A 85 -2.06 6.49 8.42
N ASP A 86 -2.28 7.80 8.56
CA ASP A 86 -2.25 8.51 9.85
C ASP A 86 -3.51 8.26 10.70
N PHE A 87 -4.66 8.08 10.06
CA PHE A 87 -5.98 7.97 10.71
C PHE A 87 -6.45 6.53 10.92
N ARG A 88 -5.64 5.53 10.56
CA ARG A 88 -6.05 4.12 10.56
C ARG A 88 -4.89 3.23 10.97
N LEU A 89 -5.21 1.99 11.33
CA LEU A 89 -4.23 0.90 11.41
C LEU A 89 -4.50 -0.03 10.24
N HIS A 90 -3.74 0.10 9.16
CA HIS A 90 -4.05 -0.54 7.88
C HIS A 90 -5.49 -0.19 7.44
N SER A 91 -6.33 -1.21 7.24
CA SER A 91 -7.74 -1.05 6.90
C SER A 91 -8.66 -0.95 8.12
N GLN A 92 -8.16 -1.17 9.33
CA GLN A 92 -8.96 -1.03 10.56
C GLN A 92 -9.28 0.45 10.78
N LEU A 93 -10.50 0.72 11.24
CA LEU A 93 -11.08 2.06 11.38
C LEU A 93 -11.44 2.74 10.05
N CYS A 94 -11.22 2.09 8.90
CA CYS A 94 -11.75 2.60 7.64
C CYS A 94 -13.29 2.54 7.60
N GLU A 95 -13.90 1.63 8.36
CA GLU A 95 -15.35 1.51 8.56
C GLU A 95 -15.93 2.62 9.43
N SER A 96 -15.13 3.23 10.31
CA SER A 96 -15.55 4.28 11.23
C SER A 96 -15.93 5.56 10.48
N GLU A 97 -17.23 5.78 10.27
CA GLU A 97 -17.74 6.91 9.49
C GLU A 97 -17.24 8.26 10.02
N THR A 98 -17.32 8.48 11.33
CA THR A 98 -16.88 9.73 11.98
C THR A 98 -15.40 10.03 11.69
N LEU A 99 -14.55 9.01 11.69
CA LEU A 99 -13.12 9.15 11.43
C LEU A 99 -12.85 9.30 9.93
N ARG A 100 -13.54 8.53 9.10
CA ARG A 100 -13.47 8.58 7.63
C ARG A 100 -13.80 9.96 7.09
N GLN A 101 -14.86 10.59 7.61
CA GLN A 101 -15.28 11.95 7.21
C GLN A 101 -14.21 13.03 7.49
N GLN A 102 -13.24 12.80 8.39
CA GLN A 102 -12.18 13.76 8.68
C GLN A 102 -11.17 13.92 7.54
N TYR A 103 -10.95 12.88 6.74
CA TYR A 103 -9.88 12.87 5.74
C TYR A 103 -10.37 12.64 4.31
N THR A 104 -11.51 11.99 4.09
CA THR A 104 -11.97 11.71 2.72
C THR A 104 -12.27 12.98 1.94
N VAL A 105 -11.99 12.95 0.64
CA VAL A 105 -12.26 14.07 -0.27
C VAL A 105 -13.29 13.61 -1.30
N ALA A 106 -14.43 14.32 -1.38
CA ALA A 106 -15.57 13.92 -2.21
C ALA A 106 -16.03 12.46 -1.99
N GLY A 107 -15.92 11.97 -0.75
CA GLY A 107 -16.28 10.60 -0.38
C GLY A 107 -15.29 9.52 -0.86
N LYS A 108 -14.10 9.91 -1.33
CA LYS A 108 -13.04 9.01 -1.83
C LYS A 108 -11.80 9.06 -0.93
N GLU A 109 -10.96 8.02 -1.00
CA GLU A 109 -9.63 8.06 -0.40
C GLU A 109 -8.81 9.21 -1.01
N PRO A 110 -8.05 9.97 -0.22
CA PRO A 110 -7.24 11.06 -0.73
C PRO A 110 -6.08 10.56 -1.61
N VAL A 111 -5.85 11.25 -2.73
CA VAL A 111 -4.57 11.20 -3.43
C VAL A 111 -3.86 12.55 -3.29
N PHE A 112 -2.67 12.51 -2.72
CA PHE A 112 -1.83 13.69 -2.58
C PHE A 112 -0.95 13.88 -3.82
N ILE A 113 -0.92 15.10 -4.35
CA ILE A 113 -0.22 15.44 -5.60
C ILE A 113 0.45 16.81 -5.50
N ASN A 114 1.61 16.96 -6.12
CA ASN A 114 2.32 18.25 -6.19
C ASN A 114 1.52 19.30 -7.01
N PRO A 115 1.59 20.60 -6.68
CA PRO A 115 0.91 21.66 -7.44
C PRO A 115 1.24 21.71 -8.92
N GLN A 116 2.49 21.43 -9.31
CA GLN A 116 2.91 21.44 -10.72
C GLN A 116 2.24 20.30 -11.51
N ASP A 117 2.26 19.09 -10.96
CA ASP A 117 1.63 17.92 -11.57
C ASP A 117 0.11 18.07 -11.67
N ALA A 118 -0.51 18.62 -10.63
CA ALA A 118 -1.94 18.92 -10.61
C ALA A 118 -2.30 19.96 -11.67
N SER A 119 -1.56 21.07 -11.74
CA SER A 119 -1.78 22.13 -12.72
C SER A 119 -1.61 21.64 -14.15
N ALA A 120 -0.60 20.81 -14.43
CA ALA A 120 -0.37 20.24 -15.76
C ALA A 120 -1.54 19.36 -16.24
N ARG A 121 -2.34 18.84 -15.31
CA ARG A 121 -3.51 17.97 -15.56
C ARG A 121 -4.85 18.68 -15.36
N GLY A 122 -4.85 19.98 -15.05
CA GLY A 122 -6.08 20.73 -14.75
C GLY A 122 -6.81 20.26 -13.48
N ILE A 123 -6.10 19.63 -12.54
CA ILE A 123 -6.63 19.11 -11.28
C ILE A 123 -6.56 20.19 -10.19
N ARG A 124 -7.62 20.29 -9.38
CA ARG A 124 -7.70 21.17 -8.22
C ARG A 124 -8.00 20.39 -6.94
N ASN A 125 -7.74 21.00 -5.79
CA ASN A 125 -8.19 20.48 -4.51
C ASN A 125 -9.68 20.17 -4.54
N GLY A 126 -10.06 18.97 -4.07
CA GLY A 126 -11.46 18.54 -4.02
C GLY A 126 -11.96 17.83 -5.29
N ASP A 127 -11.22 17.87 -6.40
CA ASP A 127 -11.62 17.15 -7.61
C ASP A 127 -11.57 15.63 -7.37
N VAL A 128 -12.55 14.91 -7.93
CA VAL A 128 -12.44 13.46 -8.10
C VAL A 128 -11.52 13.19 -9.29
N VAL A 129 -10.54 12.33 -9.08
CA VAL A 129 -9.54 11.95 -10.08
C VAL A 129 -9.52 10.45 -10.27
N ARG A 130 -9.10 10.02 -11.46
CA ARG A 130 -8.82 8.62 -11.77
C ARG A 130 -7.32 8.41 -11.73
N VAL A 131 -6.87 7.49 -10.89
CA VAL A 131 -5.46 7.05 -10.81
C VAL A 131 -5.38 5.66 -11.45
N PHE A 132 -4.51 5.48 -12.42
CA PHE A 132 -4.54 4.27 -13.25
C PHE A 132 -3.18 3.90 -13.84
N ASN A 133 -3.07 2.64 -14.23
CA ASN A 133 -2.02 2.14 -15.11
C ASN A 133 -2.56 0.97 -15.96
N ALA A 134 -1.68 0.11 -16.49
CA ALA A 134 -2.09 -1.03 -17.31
C ALA A 134 -2.77 -2.15 -16.50
N ARG A 135 -2.60 -2.18 -15.17
CA ARG A 135 -3.09 -3.24 -14.29
C ARG A 135 -4.48 -2.94 -13.73
N GLY A 136 -4.75 -1.67 -13.44
CA GLY A 136 -6.02 -1.28 -12.85
C GLY A 136 -6.25 0.22 -12.80
N GLN A 137 -7.36 0.59 -12.18
CA GLN A 137 -7.82 1.97 -12.07
C GLN A 137 -8.65 2.16 -10.80
N VAL A 138 -8.46 3.31 -10.16
CA VAL A 138 -9.19 3.69 -8.95
C VAL A 138 -9.63 5.15 -9.02
N LEU A 139 -10.74 5.47 -8.36
CA LEU A 139 -11.13 6.83 -8.06
C LEU A 139 -10.52 7.27 -6.73
N ALA A 140 -10.06 8.52 -6.67
CA ALA A 140 -9.53 9.15 -5.46
C ALA A 140 -9.94 10.64 -5.43
N GLY A 141 -9.85 11.28 -4.28
CA GLY A 141 -10.10 12.71 -4.12
C GLY A 141 -8.78 13.48 -4.05
N ALA A 142 -8.60 14.51 -4.89
CA ALA A 142 -7.33 15.20 -5.02
C ALA A 142 -7.04 16.14 -3.83
N VAL A 143 -5.85 15.98 -3.24
CA VAL A 143 -5.24 16.89 -2.27
C VAL A 143 -3.93 17.43 -2.84
N VAL A 144 -3.99 18.65 -3.36
CA VAL A 144 -2.85 19.38 -3.91
C VAL A 144 -2.03 19.99 -2.77
N SER A 145 -0.78 19.56 -2.63
CA SER A 145 0.12 20.03 -1.57
C SER A 145 1.58 20.06 -2.05
N ASP A 146 2.27 21.14 -1.77
CA ASP A 146 3.70 21.37 -2.04
C ASP A 146 4.64 20.55 -1.14
N ARG A 147 4.10 19.84 -0.13
CA ARG A 147 4.86 18.89 0.70
C ARG A 147 5.32 17.64 -0.07
N TYR A 148 4.78 17.42 -1.26
CA TYR A 148 5.13 16.29 -2.12
C TYR A 148 6.00 16.76 -3.27
N ALA A 149 7.04 16.00 -3.60
CA ALA A 149 7.90 16.32 -4.75
C ALA A 149 7.14 16.17 -6.08
N PRO A 150 7.47 16.95 -7.12
CA PRO A 150 6.97 16.69 -8.47
C PRO A 150 7.27 15.26 -8.93
N GLY A 151 6.40 14.66 -9.74
CA GLY A 151 6.53 13.28 -10.22
C GLY A 151 6.15 12.21 -9.19
N VAL A 152 5.56 12.59 -8.05
CA VAL A 152 5.16 11.69 -6.97
C VAL A 152 3.69 11.91 -6.59
N ALA A 153 2.97 10.80 -6.42
CA ALA A 153 1.63 10.78 -5.85
C ALA A 153 1.59 9.84 -4.64
N ARG A 154 0.71 10.12 -3.68
CA ARG A 154 0.50 9.26 -2.50
C ARG A 154 -0.97 8.94 -2.31
N ILE A 155 -1.28 7.67 -2.11
CA ILE A 155 -2.56 7.17 -1.60
C ILE A 155 -2.22 6.24 -0.45
N HIS A 156 -2.74 6.46 0.75
CA HIS A 156 -2.39 5.59 1.88
C HIS A 156 -2.93 4.17 1.66
N GLU A 157 -2.20 3.17 2.17
CA GLU A 157 -2.70 1.80 2.18
C GLU A 157 -3.93 1.65 3.10
N GLY A 158 -4.62 0.51 2.96
CA GLY A 158 -5.75 0.16 3.82
C GLY A 158 -7.12 0.69 3.39
N ALA A 159 -7.20 1.52 2.34
CA ALA A 159 -8.48 1.93 1.76
C ALA A 159 -9.25 0.71 1.23
N TRP A 160 -10.52 0.56 1.64
CA TRP A 160 -11.32 -0.62 1.28
C TRP A 160 -11.54 -0.70 -0.24
N TYR A 161 -11.42 -1.91 -0.79
CA TYR A 161 -11.66 -2.14 -2.21
C TYR A 161 -13.17 -2.15 -2.51
N ASP A 162 -13.60 -1.31 -3.45
CA ASP A 162 -15.01 -1.16 -3.84
C ASP A 162 -15.16 -1.14 -5.37
N PRO A 163 -15.19 -2.29 -6.06
CA PRO A 163 -15.34 -2.34 -7.51
C PRO A 163 -16.75 -1.88 -7.93
N ASP A 164 -16.85 -1.14 -9.03
CA ASP A 164 -18.13 -0.83 -9.70
C ASP A 164 -18.82 -2.09 -10.21
N LYS A 165 -18.04 -3.05 -10.73
CA LYS A 165 -18.50 -4.35 -11.21
C LYS A 165 -17.73 -5.47 -10.53
N GLY A 166 -18.26 -5.94 -9.41
CA GLY A 166 -17.66 -7.03 -8.63
C GLY A 166 -17.44 -8.29 -9.46
N GLY A 167 -16.20 -8.80 -9.47
CA GLY A 167 -15.82 -10.03 -10.19
C GLY A 167 -15.41 -9.84 -11.65
N GLU A 168 -15.54 -8.64 -12.21
CA GLU A 168 -15.07 -8.35 -13.58
C GLU A 168 -13.60 -7.88 -13.59
N PRO A 169 -12.73 -8.48 -14.42
CA PRO A 169 -11.37 -7.98 -14.62
C PRO A 169 -11.36 -6.53 -15.11
N GLY A 170 -10.54 -5.69 -14.49
CA GLY A 170 -10.40 -4.28 -14.87
C GLY A 170 -11.51 -3.34 -14.34
N ALA A 171 -12.37 -3.84 -13.45
CA ALA A 171 -13.36 -3.03 -12.74
C ALA A 171 -12.73 -1.78 -12.09
N LEU A 172 -13.47 -0.67 -12.11
CA LEU A 172 -13.04 0.57 -11.50
C LEU A 172 -13.26 0.50 -10.00
N CYS A 173 -12.20 0.68 -9.21
CA CYS A 173 -12.36 0.83 -7.77
C CYS A 173 -12.93 2.22 -7.46
N LYS A 174 -14.15 2.26 -6.97
CA LYS A 174 -14.89 3.49 -6.67
C LYS A 174 -14.39 4.23 -5.44
N TYR A 175 -13.54 3.64 -4.59
CA TYR A 175 -13.12 4.26 -3.31
C TYR A 175 -11.65 4.70 -3.27
N GLY A 176 -10.71 3.88 -3.79
CA GLY A 176 -9.30 4.27 -3.89
C GLY A 176 -8.28 3.31 -3.29
N ASN A 177 -8.48 1.98 -3.37
CA ASN A 177 -7.48 1.02 -2.88
C ASN A 177 -6.21 1.05 -3.76
N PRO A 178 -5.03 1.45 -3.24
CA PRO A 178 -3.82 1.59 -4.06
C PRO A 178 -3.27 0.27 -4.60
N ASN A 179 -3.56 -0.87 -3.95
CA ASN A 179 -3.07 -2.19 -4.40
C ASN A 179 -3.75 -2.69 -5.67
N VAL A 180 -4.80 -2.02 -6.16
CA VAL A 180 -5.34 -2.25 -7.51
C VAL A 180 -4.30 -1.88 -8.60
N LEU A 181 -3.31 -1.06 -8.25
CA LEU A 181 -2.33 -0.49 -9.18
C LEU A 181 -0.95 -1.14 -9.05
N THR A 182 -0.71 -1.90 -7.98
CA THR A 182 0.60 -2.48 -7.65
C THR A 182 0.88 -3.73 -8.48
N ILE A 183 2.16 -4.05 -8.63
CA ILE A 183 2.62 -5.28 -9.28
C ILE A 183 2.94 -6.33 -8.22
N ASP A 184 2.60 -7.58 -8.49
CA ASP A 184 2.94 -8.72 -7.65
C ASP A 184 4.18 -9.45 -8.21
N ILE A 185 5.35 -9.08 -7.70
CA ILE A 185 6.65 -9.71 -8.00
C ILE A 185 7.48 -9.82 -6.72
N GLY A 186 8.26 -10.90 -6.64
CA GLY A 186 9.25 -11.07 -5.56
C GLY A 186 10.37 -10.03 -5.63
N THR A 187 10.94 -9.67 -4.47
CA THR A 187 12.04 -8.70 -4.38
C THR A 187 13.34 -9.15 -5.06
N SER A 188 13.70 -10.41 -4.88
CA SER A 188 14.84 -11.08 -5.52
C SER A 188 14.75 -12.60 -5.33
N GLN A 189 15.57 -13.37 -6.05
CA GLN A 189 15.73 -14.82 -5.84
C GLN A 189 16.06 -15.19 -4.39
N LEU A 190 16.72 -14.30 -3.64
CA LEU A 190 17.09 -14.53 -2.24
C LEU A 190 15.89 -14.52 -1.28
N ALA A 191 15.03 -13.49 -1.35
CA ALA A 191 14.04 -13.23 -0.29
C ALA A 191 12.59 -13.46 -0.71
N GLN A 192 12.27 -13.33 -2.01
CA GLN A 192 10.90 -13.50 -2.54
C GLN A 192 9.83 -12.71 -1.74
N ALA A 193 10.18 -11.49 -1.29
CA ALA A 193 9.31 -10.65 -0.48
C ALA A 193 8.50 -9.66 -1.33
N THR A 194 7.73 -8.78 -0.68
CA THR A 194 6.88 -7.78 -1.34
C THR A 194 7.65 -6.63 -2.02
N SER A 195 7.16 -6.19 -3.18
CA SER A 195 7.75 -5.11 -3.99
C SER A 195 6.77 -3.97 -4.30
N ALA A 196 5.72 -3.78 -3.49
CA ALA A 196 4.56 -2.93 -3.79
C ALA A 196 4.86 -1.48 -4.19
N HIS A 197 5.93 -0.88 -3.67
CA HIS A 197 6.32 0.49 -4.03
C HIS A 197 6.95 0.62 -5.44
N THR A 198 7.24 -0.49 -6.13
CA THR A 198 7.64 -0.47 -7.54
C THR A 198 6.38 -0.25 -8.40
N THR A 199 5.83 0.95 -8.35
CA THR A 199 4.56 1.29 -9.00
C THR A 199 4.62 2.65 -9.67
N LEU A 200 4.35 2.66 -10.98
CA LEU A 200 4.09 3.86 -11.76
C LEU A 200 2.61 3.99 -12.14
N VAL A 201 2.12 5.22 -12.15
CA VAL A 201 0.74 5.58 -12.48
C VAL A 201 0.66 6.85 -13.32
N GLU A 202 -0.50 7.06 -13.92
CA GLU A 202 -0.98 8.36 -14.39
C GLU A 202 -2.24 8.76 -13.61
N ILE A 203 -2.49 10.07 -13.55
CA ILE A 203 -3.65 10.66 -12.90
C ILE A 203 -4.34 11.61 -13.89
N GLU A 204 -5.66 11.55 -13.94
CA GLU A 204 -6.47 12.51 -14.70
C GLU A 204 -7.69 12.95 -13.90
N LYS A 205 -8.22 14.13 -14.22
CA LYS A 205 -9.53 14.56 -13.71
C LYS A 205 -10.62 13.61 -14.21
N TYR A 206 -11.42 13.07 -13.29
CA TYR A 206 -12.49 12.15 -13.66
C TYR A 206 -13.72 12.93 -14.13
N ASN A 207 -14.14 12.67 -15.37
CA ASN A 207 -15.31 13.33 -15.99
C ASN A 207 -16.53 12.39 -16.13
N GLY A 208 -16.43 11.16 -15.64
CA GLY A 208 -17.54 10.21 -15.65
C GLY A 208 -18.52 10.44 -14.50
N THR A 209 -19.59 9.65 -14.47
CA THR A 209 -20.53 9.64 -13.33
C THR A 209 -19.81 9.12 -12.09
N VAL A 210 -19.85 9.89 -11.00
CA VAL A 210 -19.30 9.49 -9.71
C VAL A 210 -20.33 8.64 -8.99
N GLU A 211 -20.16 7.32 -9.06
CA GLU A 211 -20.99 6.39 -8.31
C GLU A 211 -20.75 6.46 -6.80
N GLN A 212 -21.79 6.12 -6.05
CA GLN A 212 -21.72 6.01 -4.60
C GLN A 212 -20.82 4.84 -4.20
N VAL A 213 -20.09 5.05 -3.10
CA VAL A 213 -19.24 4.03 -2.50
C VAL A 213 -20.13 3.02 -1.79
N THR A 214 -19.93 1.74 -2.07
CA THR A 214 -20.73 0.63 -1.54
C THR A 214 -19.96 -0.28 -0.59
N ALA A 215 -18.64 -0.11 -0.48
CA ALA A 215 -17.76 -0.89 0.40
C ALA A 215 -18.24 -0.93 1.87
N PHE A 216 -18.94 0.11 2.33
CA PHE A 216 -19.38 0.26 3.73
C PHE A 216 -20.83 -0.16 3.99
N ASN A 217 -21.57 -0.60 2.96
CA ASN A 217 -23.02 -0.79 3.04
C ASN A 217 -23.43 -2.25 3.34
N GLY A 218 -22.45 -3.16 3.45
CA GLY A 218 -22.71 -4.59 3.61
C GLY A 218 -23.21 -5.27 2.33
N PRO A 219 -23.44 -6.59 2.39
CA PRO A 219 -23.93 -7.37 1.25
C PRO A 219 -25.42 -7.09 0.96
N VAL A 220 -25.84 -7.36 -0.27
CA VAL A 220 -27.27 -7.40 -0.62
C VAL A 220 -27.91 -8.61 0.07
N GLU A 221 -28.98 -8.39 0.83
CA GLU A 221 -29.74 -9.47 1.45
C GLU A 221 -30.56 -10.20 0.38
N MET A 222 -30.25 -11.49 0.19
CA MET A 222 -30.99 -12.36 -0.71
C MET A 222 -32.00 -13.18 0.11
N VAL A 223 -33.29 -12.83 0.01
CA VAL A 223 -34.35 -13.65 0.60
C VAL A 223 -34.67 -14.79 -0.37
N ALA A 224 -34.37 -16.03 0.04
CA ALA A 224 -34.76 -17.20 -0.72
C ALA A 224 -36.29 -17.26 -0.79
N GLN A 225 -36.85 -17.07 -1.99
CA GLN A 225 -38.24 -17.43 -2.28
C GLN A 225 -38.31 -18.95 -2.44
N CYS A 226 -38.17 -19.67 -1.34
CA CYS A 226 -38.56 -21.08 -1.32
C CYS A 226 -40.09 -21.12 -1.26
N GLU A 227 -40.74 -21.30 -2.41
CA GLU A 227 -42.13 -21.78 -2.39
C GLU A 227 -42.12 -23.17 -1.77
N TYR A 228 -42.88 -23.35 -0.69
CA TYR A 228 -43.16 -24.69 -0.18
C TYR A 228 -43.90 -25.45 -1.27
N VAL A 229 -43.23 -26.42 -1.90
CA VAL A 229 -43.88 -27.39 -2.78
C VAL A 229 -44.28 -28.57 -1.89
N PRO A 230 -45.59 -28.77 -1.63
CA PRO A 230 -46.04 -29.95 -0.89
C PRO A 230 -45.57 -31.22 -1.61
N ALA A 231 -45.21 -32.26 -0.86
CA ALA A 231 -44.74 -33.52 -1.43
C ALA A 231 -45.73 -34.14 -2.46
N SER A 232 -47.02 -33.80 -2.37
CA SER A 232 -48.05 -34.20 -3.34
C SER A 232 -47.94 -33.54 -4.73
N GLN A 233 -47.14 -32.47 -4.86
CA GLN A 233 -46.93 -31.73 -6.11
C GLN A 233 -45.59 -32.06 -6.80
N VAL A 234 -44.71 -32.81 -6.14
CA VAL A 234 -43.47 -33.29 -6.74
C VAL A 234 -43.80 -34.51 -7.59
N LYS A 235 -43.94 -34.34 -8.91
CA LYS A 235 -44.10 -35.46 -9.85
C LYS A 235 -42.77 -36.20 -10.00
N SER A 236 -42.80 -37.52 -9.81
CA SER A 236 -41.72 -38.47 -10.13
C SER A 236 -41.44 -38.54 -11.62
#